data_AF-G0V2X7-F1
#
_entry.id   AF-G0V2X7-F1
#
_cell.length_a   1.000
_cell.length_b   1.000
_cell.length_c   1.000
_cell.angle_alpha   90.00
_cell.angle_beta   90.00
_cell.angle_gamma   90.00
#
_symmetry.space_group_name_H-M   'P 1'
#
loop_
_entity.id
_entity.type
_entity.pdbx_description
1 polymer ?
#
loop_
_entity_poly.entity_id
_entity_poly.type
_entity_poly.pdbx_seq_one_letter_code
_entity_poly.pdbx_strand_id
1 'polypeptide(L)'
;MADPFYDVRNAIAIGNYHQAVAEASGVKTNSRKEVEVAAFHEEKEVLIAMAQVGLGQGEAVIAQLKTATRPVLLAVREWATFCVMLKSRSDNLQEDQLLSSQLKKLTDAAEEVNDANTQIAVLAAAALLSTGDRAGALRLAKRWLNEQKKTQIPNLIRLHLDLHAIAVEALLRMGRPDLARSEVKDMEQLDEESVLTLVCSGITSLYEGVKSRDEYEKALQRFKEVSMLCGQSVFISNLTALAHMQLGDHPTAERVLHDVLAMKSGDPDTAANLAVVSAYLDKASDATSRYTQQAVATSGAWSHSYNKVSSAFDEAVDQFKATL
;
A
#
# COMPACT_ATOMS: atom_id res chain seq x y z
N MET A 1 -15.97 -21.99 -8.16
CA MET A 1 -16.95 -21.23 -7.37
C MET A 1 -16.47 -19.79 -7.39
N ALA A 2 -17.32 -18.82 -7.73
CA ALA A 2 -16.92 -17.42 -7.74
C ALA A 2 -16.49 -16.99 -6.32
N ASP A 3 -15.42 -16.20 -6.23
CA ASP A 3 -14.91 -15.71 -4.95
C ASP A 3 -15.94 -14.77 -4.29
N PRO A 4 -16.49 -15.12 -3.11
CA PRO A 4 -17.55 -14.36 -2.47
C PRO A 4 -17.10 -12.99 -1.95
N PHE A 5 -15.80 -12.75 -1.80
CA PHE A 5 -15.28 -11.44 -1.39
C PHE A 5 -14.40 -10.79 -2.48
N TYR A 6 -14.70 -11.07 -3.75
CA TYR A 6 -14.00 -10.48 -4.89
C TYR A 6 -13.98 -8.94 -4.81
N ASP A 7 -15.17 -8.33 -4.68
CA ASP A 7 -15.31 -6.87 -4.62
C ASP A 7 -14.61 -6.27 -3.39
N VAL A 8 -14.74 -6.91 -2.23
CA VAL A 8 -14.09 -6.50 -0.98
C VAL A 8 -12.58 -6.41 -1.13
N ARG A 9 -11.96 -7.42 -1.75
CA ARG A 9 -10.50 -7.48 -1.89
C ARG A 9 -10.01 -6.48 -2.94
N ASN A 10 -10.76 -6.29 -4.01
CA ASN A 10 -10.49 -5.23 -4.98
C ASN A 10 -10.57 -3.84 -4.33
N ALA A 11 -11.58 -3.58 -3.50
CA ALA A 11 -11.71 -2.34 -2.75
C ALA A 11 -10.54 -2.13 -1.78
N ILE A 12 -10.06 -3.17 -1.10
CA ILE A 12 -8.85 -3.10 -0.25
C ILE A 12 -7.61 -2.78 -1.09
N ALA A 13 -7.42 -3.44 -2.24
CA ALA A 13 -6.25 -3.26 -3.11
C ALA A 13 -6.10 -1.82 -3.62
N ILE A 14 -7.22 -1.11 -3.83
CA ILE A 14 -7.21 0.30 -4.24
C ILE A 14 -7.36 1.29 -3.08
N GLY A 15 -7.39 0.84 -1.83
CA GLY A 15 -7.51 1.70 -0.65
C GLY A 15 -8.91 2.25 -0.36
N ASN A 16 -9.96 1.72 -1.00
CA ASN A 16 -11.36 2.07 -0.73
C ASN A 16 -11.91 1.31 0.49
N TYR A 17 -11.30 1.52 1.65
CA TYR A 17 -11.57 0.71 2.85
C TYR A 17 -13.01 0.84 3.39
N HIS A 18 -13.65 2.00 3.26
CA HIS A 18 -15.06 2.15 3.65
C HIS A 18 -15.99 1.25 2.82
N GLN A 19 -15.75 1.19 1.51
CA GLN A 19 -16.49 0.32 0.60
C GLN A 19 -16.24 -1.15 0.95
N ALA A 20 -14.97 -1.52 1.19
CA ALA A 20 -14.61 -2.89 1.59
C ALA A 20 -15.36 -3.35 2.85
N VAL A 21 -15.45 -2.51 3.89
CA VAL A 21 -16.20 -2.84 5.12
C VAL A 21 -17.70 -3.01 4.84
N ALA A 22 -18.29 -2.12 4.04
CA ALA A 22 -19.72 -2.17 3.70
C ALA A 22 -20.06 -3.43 2.90
N GLU A 23 -19.28 -3.74 1.87
CA GLU A 23 -19.45 -4.93 1.03
C GLU A 23 -19.25 -6.20 1.84
N ALA A 24 -18.15 -6.31 2.59
CA ALA A 24 -17.84 -7.48 3.41
C ALA A 24 -18.96 -7.78 4.42
N SER A 25 -19.53 -6.73 5.03
CA SER A 25 -20.66 -6.85 5.95
C SER A 25 -21.90 -7.45 5.28
N GLY A 26 -22.14 -7.12 4.00
CA GLY A 26 -23.26 -7.61 3.20
C GLY A 26 -23.12 -9.04 2.67
N VAL A 27 -21.89 -9.55 2.49
CA VAL A 27 -21.66 -10.91 1.96
C VAL A 27 -22.17 -11.98 2.94
N LYS A 28 -22.90 -12.97 2.41
CA LYS A 28 -23.44 -14.13 3.13
C LYS A 28 -23.02 -15.43 2.44
N THR A 29 -22.83 -16.49 3.23
CA THR A 29 -22.57 -17.84 2.70
C THR A 29 -23.85 -18.64 2.57
N ASN A 30 -23.97 -19.40 1.48
CA ASN A 30 -25.06 -20.37 1.28
C ASN A 30 -24.63 -21.79 1.63
N SER A 31 -23.38 -21.99 2.07
CA SER A 31 -22.91 -23.31 2.48
C SER A 31 -23.62 -23.77 3.76
N ARG A 32 -23.94 -25.06 3.81
CA ARG A 32 -24.52 -25.72 4.98
C ARG A 32 -23.49 -26.53 5.77
N LYS A 33 -22.25 -26.65 5.26
CA LYS A 33 -21.20 -27.40 5.96
C LYS A 33 -20.56 -26.49 6.99
N GLU A 34 -20.58 -26.90 8.26
CA GLU A 34 -20.04 -26.13 9.38
C GLU A 34 -18.59 -25.66 9.14
N VAL A 35 -17.76 -26.53 8.55
CA VAL A 35 -16.35 -26.22 8.24
C VAL A 35 -16.23 -25.08 7.22
N GLU A 36 -17.04 -25.09 6.16
CA GLU A 36 -17.02 -24.05 5.12
C GLU A 36 -17.60 -22.73 5.65
N VAL A 37 -18.62 -22.80 6.50
CA VAL A 37 -19.19 -21.63 7.17
C VAL A 37 -18.18 -20.99 8.14
N ALA A 38 -17.46 -21.82 8.90
CA ALA A 38 -16.43 -21.36 9.82
C ALA A 38 -15.25 -20.69 9.10
N ALA A 39 -14.80 -21.26 7.98
CA ALA A 39 -13.74 -20.67 7.15
C ALA A 39 -14.20 -19.35 6.49
N PHE A 40 -15.45 -19.32 5.99
CA PHE A 40 -16.04 -18.11 5.41
C PHE A 40 -16.12 -16.96 6.43
N HIS A 41 -16.54 -17.23 7.67
CA HIS A 41 -16.61 -16.21 8.71
C HIS A 41 -15.23 -15.72 9.14
N GLU A 42 -14.23 -16.60 9.19
CA GLU A 42 -12.85 -16.22 9.47
C GLU A 42 -12.31 -15.26 8.41
N GLU A 43 -12.48 -15.62 7.14
CA GLU A 43 -12.02 -14.81 6.03
C GLU A 43 -12.72 -13.44 5.99
N LYS A 44 -14.04 -13.42 6.24
CA LYS A 44 -14.81 -12.17 6.40
C LYS A 44 -14.23 -11.30 7.52
N GLU A 45 -13.93 -11.88 8.67
CA GLU A 45 -13.39 -11.16 9.83
C GLU A 45 -11.99 -10.61 9.55
N VAL A 46 -11.12 -11.38 8.89
CA VAL A 46 -9.80 -10.95 8.43
C VAL A 46 -9.91 -9.74 7.49
N LEU A 47 -10.79 -9.80 6.48
CA LEU A 47 -10.95 -8.72 5.50
C LEU A 47 -11.50 -7.43 6.12
N ILE A 48 -12.50 -7.54 7.01
CA ILE A 48 -13.05 -6.40 7.73
C ILE A 48 -11.98 -5.77 8.62
N ALA A 49 -11.23 -6.58 9.38
CA ALA A 49 -10.16 -6.10 10.24
C ALA A 49 -9.05 -5.39 9.45
N MET A 50 -8.63 -5.94 8.30
CA MET A 50 -7.65 -5.27 7.43
C MET A 50 -8.15 -3.93 6.90
N ALA A 51 -9.41 -3.85 6.45
CA ALA A 51 -10.00 -2.60 6.00
C ALA A 51 -10.12 -1.57 7.14
N GLN A 52 -10.49 -1.99 8.35
CA GLN A 52 -10.53 -1.13 9.53
C GLN A 52 -9.15 -0.60 9.93
N VAL A 53 -8.10 -1.43 9.85
CA VAL A 53 -6.71 -0.97 10.05
C VAL A 53 -6.35 0.10 9.01
N GLY A 54 -6.74 -0.10 7.74
CA GLY A 54 -6.59 0.90 6.67
C GLY A 54 -7.29 2.23 6.95
N LEU A 55 -8.47 2.20 7.58
CA LEU A 55 -9.21 3.39 8.05
C LEU A 55 -8.59 4.06 9.30
N GLY A 56 -7.51 3.49 9.86
CA GLY A 56 -6.91 3.98 11.10
C GLY A 56 -7.63 3.53 12.37
N GLN A 57 -8.57 2.59 12.28
CA GLN A 57 -9.33 2.04 13.41
C GLN A 57 -8.61 0.84 14.05
N GLY A 58 -7.27 0.86 14.09
CA GLY A 58 -6.45 -0.26 14.56
C GLY A 58 -6.72 -0.65 16.02
N GLU A 59 -6.93 0.34 16.90
CA GLU A 59 -7.27 0.08 18.32
C GLU A 59 -8.58 -0.70 18.47
N ALA A 60 -9.58 -0.41 17.63
CA ALA A 60 -10.85 -1.12 17.64
C ALA A 60 -10.67 -2.58 17.21
N VAL A 61 -9.84 -2.83 16.20
CA VAL A 61 -9.49 -4.20 15.74
C VAL A 61 -8.77 -4.98 16.85
N ILE A 62 -7.83 -4.34 17.55
CA ILE A 62 -7.11 -4.97 18.67
C ILE A 62 -8.09 -5.37 19.79
N ALA A 63 -9.06 -4.50 20.11
CA ALA A 63 -10.08 -4.78 21.11
C ALA A 63 -11.03 -5.90 20.67
N GLN A 64 -11.45 -5.93 19.40
CA GLN A 64 -12.33 -6.95 18.84
C GLN A 64 -11.67 -8.34 18.83
N LEU A 65 -10.40 -8.42 18.43
CA LEU A 65 -9.66 -9.68 18.30
C LEU A 65 -8.98 -10.13 19.61
N LYS A 66 -9.35 -9.55 20.76
CA LYS A 66 -8.72 -9.85 22.05
C LYS A 66 -8.82 -11.33 22.44
N THR A 67 -9.96 -11.96 22.15
CA THR A 67 -10.26 -13.37 22.47
C THR A 67 -10.08 -14.31 21.28
N ALA A 68 -9.54 -13.82 20.16
CA ALA A 68 -9.32 -14.65 18.99
C ALA A 68 -8.28 -15.74 19.28
N THR A 69 -8.56 -16.97 18.82
CA THR A 69 -7.68 -18.13 19.02
C THR A 69 -7.08 -18.65 17.71
N ARG A 70 -7.65 -18.25 16.57
CA ARG A 70 -7.19 -18.73 15.25
C ARG A 70 -5.88 -18.03 14.87
N PRO A 71 -4.87 -18.75 14.34
CA PRO A 71 -3.55 -18.18 14.01
C PRO A 71 -3.61 -16.96 13.10
N VAL A 72 -4.48 -16.98 12.08
CA VAL A 72 -4.62 -15.87 11.12
C VAL A 72 -5.19 -14.62 11.81
N LEU A 73 -6.22 -14.76 12.64
CA LEU A 73 -6.80 -13.64 13.40
C LEU A 73 -5.83 -13.09 14.44
N LEU A 74 -5.03 -13.95 15.08
CA LEU A 74 -3.94 -13.53 15.95
C LEU A 74 -2.92 -12.69 15.16
N ALA A 75 -2.49 -13.14 13.99
CA ALA A 75 -1.58 -12.40 13.13
C ALA A 75 -2.14 -11.04 12.71
N VAL A 76 -3.43 -10.96 12.37
CA VAL A 76 -4.12 -9.69 12.06
C VAL A 76 -4.14 -8.74 13.26
N ARG A 77 -4.34 -9.25 14.48
CA ARG A 77 -4.26 -8.44 15.70
C ARG A 77 -2.85 -7.92 15.95
N GLU A 78 -1.84 -8.78 15.81
CA GLU A 78 -0.43 -8.38 15.96
C GLU A 78 -0.03 -7.35 14.88
N TRP A 79 -0.55 -7.50 13.66
CA TRP A 79 -0.42 -6.53 12.56
C TRP A 79 -1.09 -5.19 12.89
N ALA A 80 -2.33 -5.20 13.38
CA ALA A 80 -3.02 -3.98 13.81
C ALA A 80 -2.26 -3.25 14.92
N THR A 81 -1.71 -4.00 15.87
CA THR A 81 -0.86 -3.47 16.95
C THR A 81 0.40 -2.82 16.38
N PHE A 82 1.07 -3.49 15.44
CA PHE A 82 2.22 -2.94 14.73
C PHE A 82 1.87 -1.63 13.99
N CYS A 83 0.75 -1.57 13.26
CA CYS A 83 0.33 -0.37 12.53
C CYS A 83 0.04 0.81 13.46
N VAL A 84 -0.58 0.58 14.62
CA VAL A 84 -0.85 1.63 15.63
C VAL A 84 0.46 2.16 16.21
N MET A 85 1.41 1.27 16.54
CA MET A 85 2.74 1.65 17.03
C MET A 85 3.52 2.43 15.97
N LEU A 86 3.47 2.01 14.70
CA LEU A 86 4.15 2.69 13.60
C LEU A 86 3.62 4.10 13.38
N LYS A 87 2.30 4.31 13.50
CA LYS A 87 1.68 5.65 13.37
C LYS A 87 1.98 6.57 14.56
N SER A 88 2.09 6.00 15.76
CA SER A 88 2.36 6.75 16.99
C SER A 88 3.84 7.01 17.22
N ARG A 89 4.70 6.52 16.32
CA ARG A 89 6.15 6.58 16.43
C ARG A 89 6.62 8.03 16.58
N SER A 90 7.19 8.33 17.73
CA SER A 90 8.02 9.50 17.98
C SER A 90 9.50 9.10 17.94
N ASP A 91 10.44 10.06 17.87
CA ASP A 91 11.90 9.81 17.88
C ASP A 91 12.42 9.30 19.26
N ASN A 92 11.66 8.42 19.91
CA ASN A 92 11.93 7.82 21.20
C ASN A 92 12.51 6.41 21.04
N LEU A 93 13.72 6.18 21.57
CA LEU A 93 14.42 4.90 21.51
C LEU A 93 13.64 3.71 22.09
N GLN A 94 12.75 3.95 23.07
CA GLN A 94 11.92 2.91 23.69
C GLN A 94 10.81 2.41 22.76
N GLU A 95 10.20 3.31 21.98
CA GLU A 95 9.15 2.97 21.02
C GLU A 95 9.73 2.16 19.85
N ASP A 96 10.93 2.51 19.40
CA ASP A 96 11.67 1.75 18.38
C ASP A 96 12.01 0.32 18.84
N GLN A 97 12.38 0.15 20.11
CA GLN A 97 12.59 -1.19 20.68
C GLN A 97 11.29 -2.01 20.71
N LEU A 98 10.18 -1.41 21.14
CA LEU A 98 8.87 -2.08 21.15
C LEU A 98 8.43 -2.47 19.75
N LEU A 99 8.56 -1.57 18.77
CA LEU A 99 8.24 -1.83 17.38
C LEU A 99 9.07 -2.98 16.80
N SER A 100 10.37 -3.02 17.09
CA SER A 100 11.25 -4.11 16.66
C SER A 100 10.85 -5.46 17.28
N SER A 101 10.43 -5.47 18.55
CA SER A 101 9.96 -6.68 19.23
C SER A 101 8.65 -7.19 18.63
N GLN A 102 7.76 -6.28 18.23
CA GLN A 102 6.48 -6.60 17.62
C GLN A 102 6.66 -7.11 16.19
N LEU A 103 7.55 -6.49 15.42
CA LEU A 103 7.96 -6.97 14.10
C LEU A 103 8.53 -8.40 14.19
N LYS A 104 9.39 -8.67 15.18
CA LYS A 104 9.96 -9.99 15.37
C LYS A 104 8.89 -11.06 15.61
N LYS A 105 7.87 -10.77 16.44
CA LYS A 105 6.76 -11.72 16.64
C LYS A 105 6.03 -12.05 15.34
N LEU A 106 5.80 -11.05 14.47
CA LEU A 106 5.16 -11.26 13.17
C LEU A 106 6.03 -12.10 12.24
N THR A 107 7.34 -11.86 12.21
CA THR A 107 8.27 -12.63 11.35
C THR A 107 8.46 -14.05 11.85
N ASP A 108 8.56 -14.25 13.16
CA ASP A 108 8.72 -15.57 13.78
C ASP A 108 7.49 -16.45 13.49
N ALA A 109 6.29 -15.86 13.49
CA ALA A 109 5.05 -16.55 13.12
C ALA A 109 4.98 -16.94 11.63
N ALA A 110 5.83 -16.35 10.78
CA ALA A 110 5.92 -16.63 9.34
C ALA A 110 7.13 -17.51 8.96
N GLU A 111 7.86 -18.08 9.93
CA GLU A 111 9.00 -18.97 9.65
C GLU A 111 8.58 -20.34 9.10
N GLU A 112 7.48 -20.88 9.62
CA GLU A 112 6.91 -22.15 9.20
C GLU A 112 6.07 -21.97 7.94
N VAL A 113 6.59 -22.47 6.83
CA VAL A 113 5.90 -22.41 5.53
C VAL A 113 4.80 -23.47 5.49
N ASN A 114 3.56 -22.98 5.50
CA ASN A 114 2.34 -23.77 5.43
C ASN A 114 1.28 -22.97 4.66
N ASP A 115 0.50 -23.63 3.83
CA ASP A 115 -0.61 -23.03 3.07
C ASP A 115 -1.60 -22.27 3.96
N ALA A 116 -1.84 -22.72 5.19
CA ALA A 116 -2.69 -22.01 6.15
C ALA A 116 -2.07 -20.70 6.69
N ASN A 117 -0.75 -20.58 6.62
CA ASN A 117 0.01 -19.46 7.17
C ASN A 117 0.40 -18.42 6.10
N THR A 118 0.00 -18.60 4.83
CA THR A 118 0.37 -17.65 3.76
C THR A 118 -0.13 -16.23 4.05
N GLN A 119 -1.31 -16.06 4.65
CA GLN A 119 -1.80 -14.74 5.08
C GLN A 119 -0.88 -14.12 6.16
N ILE A 120 -0.34 -14.93 7.08
CA ILE A 120 0.60 -14.47 8.11
C ILE A 120 1.89 -13.99 7.46
N ALA A 121 2.37 -14.71 6.44
CA ALA A 121 3.54 -14.34 5.67
C ALA A 121 3.36 -13.00 4.92
N VAL A 122 2.18 -12.79 4.32
CA VAL A 122 1.82 -11.51 3.67
C VAL A 122 1.90 -10.36 4.68
N LEU A 123 1.28 -10.51 5.85
CA LEU A 123 1.30 -9.47 6.91
C LEU A 123 2.73 -9.22 7.43
N ALA A 124 3.52 -10.28 7.66
CA ALA A 124 4.90 -10.15 8.11
C ALA A 124 5.79 -9.46 7.06
N ALA A 125 5.64 -9.80 5.78
CA ALA A 125 6.39 -9.18 4.70
C ALA A 125 5.98 -7.69 4.51
N ALA A 126 4.70 -7.37 4.66
CA ALA A 126 4.22 -5.99 4.67
C ALA A 126 4.78 -5.19 5.87
N ALA A 127 5.00 -5.83 7.03
CA ALA A 127 5.61 -5.21 8.21
C ALA A 127 7.07 -4.83 7.97
N LEU A 128 7.83 -5.76 7.39
CA LEU A 128 9.21 -5.54 7.00
C LEU A 128 9.31 -4.38 6.00
N LEU A 129 8.41 -4.33 5.01
CA LEU A 129 8.40 -3.25 4.03
C LEU A 129 8.05 -1.89 4.65
N SER A 130 7.12 -1.87 5.61
CA SER A 130 6.67 -0.67 6.32
C SER A 130 7.75 -0.10 7.25
N THR A 131 8.60 -0.94 7.84
CA THR A 131 9.77 -0.51 8.64
C THR A 131 10.96 -0.08 7.78
N GLY A 132 10.91 -0.31 6.47
CA GLY A 132 11.99 0.03 5.54
C GLY A 132 12.98 -1.10 5.28
N ASP A 133 12.81 -2.29 5.87
CA ASP A 133 13.60 -3.48 5.53
C ASP A 133 13.11 -4.12 4.22
N ARG A 134 13.46 -3.46 3.11
CA ARG A 134 13.11 -3.86 1.74
C ARG A 134 13.69 -5.25 1.40
N ALA A 135 14.91 -5.53 1.87
CA ALA A 135 15.59 -6.79 1.59
C ALA A 135 15.00 -7.96 2.39
N GLY A 136 14.66 -7.75 3.66
CA GLY A 136 13.93 -8.70 4.48
C GLY A 136 12.56 -9.04 3.87
N ALA A 137 11.77 -8.02 3.53
CA ALA A 137 10.46 -8.19 2.91
C ALA A 137 10.55 -9.03 1.61
N LEU A 138 11.48 -8.67 0.72
CA LEU A 138 11.69 -9.39 -0.53
C LEU A 138 12.12 -10.84 -0.32
N ARG A 139 13.05 -11.09 0.62
CA ARG A 139 13.50 -12.46 0.93
C ARG A 139 12.37 -13.32 1.48
N LEU A 140 11.56 -12.77 2.39
CA LEU A 140 10.43 -13.50 2.96
C LEU A 140 9.39 -13.81 1.87
N ALA A 141 8.98 -12.81 1.09
CA ALA A 141 8.01 -13.01 0.00
C ALA A 141 8.50 -14.05 -1.01
N LYS A 142 9.76 -13.96 -1.46
CA LYS A 142 10.34 -14.91 -2.42
C LYS A 142 10.50 -16.31 -1.86
N ARG A 143 10.85 -16.46 -0.58
CA ARG A 143 10.92 -17.77 0.07
C ARG A 143 9.57 -18.47 -0.01
N TRP A 144 8.51 -17.79 0.42
CA TRP A 144 7.14 -18.31 0.41
C TRP A 144 6.66 -18.66 -1.00
N LEU A 145 6.86 -17.76 -1.97
CA LEU A 145 6.50 -18.01 -3.37
C LEU A 145 7.25 -19.23 -3.93
N ASN A 146 8.54 -19.41 -3.62
CA ASN A 146 9.34 -20.54 -4.11
C ASN A 146 8.94 -21.87 -3.51
N GLU A 147 8.68 -21.90 -2.20
CA GLU A 147 8.28 -23.12 -1.48
C GLU A 147 6.86 -23.57 -1.86
N GLN A 148 5.97 -22.63 -2.24
CA GLN A 148 4.58 -22.92 -2.63
C GLN A 148 4.32 -23.01 -4.14
N LYS A 149 5.35 -23.04 -5.00
CA LYS A 149 5.23 -23.05 -6.49
C LYS A 149 4.30 -24.13 -7.07
N LYS A 150 4.07 -25.23 -6.37
CA LYS A 150 3.30 -26.38 -6.86
C LYS A 150 1.82 -26.33 -6.45
N THR A 151 1.43 -25.40 -5.57
CA THR A 151 0.11 -25.41 -4.98
C THR A 151 -0.85 -24.53 -5.78
N GLN A 152 -1.67 -25.14 -6.64
CA GLN A 152 -2.67 -24.44 -7.48
C GLN A 152 -4.04 -24.33 -6.79
N ILE A 153 -4.07 -23.98 -5.51
CA ILE A 153 -5.34 -23.74 -4.81
C ILE A 153 -5.79 -22.31 -5.12
N PRO A 154 -7.02 -22.07 -5.62
CA PRO A 154 -7.47 -20.73 -6.01
C PRO A 154 -7.31 -19.64 -4.93
N ASN A 155 -7.55 -19.98 -3.66
CA ASN A 155 -7.36 -19.03 -2.54
C ASN A 155 -5.89 -18.66 -2.33
N LEU A 156 -4.95 -19.58 -2.61
CA LEU A 156 -3.52 -19.31 -2.49
C LEU A 156 -2.98 -18.45 -3.62
N ILE A 157 -3.52 -18.57 -4.84
CA ILE A 157 -3.12 -17.72 -5.97
C ILE A 157 -3.20 -16.24 -5.58
N ARG A 158 -4.21 -15.87 -4.79
CA ARG A 158 -4.44 -14.49 -4.40
C ARG A 158 -3.48 -14.00 -3.34
N LEU A 159 -3.21 -14.81 -2.34
CA LEU A 159 -2.16 -14.53 -1.38
C LEU A 159 -0.76 -14.53 -2.04
N HIS A 160 -0.56 -15.31 -3.11
CA HIS A 160 0.64 -15.24 -3.93
C HIS A 160 0.73 -13.92 -4.68
N LEU A 161 -0.38 -13.40 -5.23
CA LEU A 161 -0.42 -12.05 -5.81
C LEU A 161 -0.07 -10.98 -4.77
N ASP A 162 -0.55 -11.10 -3.52
CA ASP A 162 -0.17 -10.19 -2.43
C ASP A 162 1.35 -10.25 -2.14
N LEU A 163 1.92 -11.45 -2.08
CA LEU A 163 3.38 -11.63 -1.91
C LEU A 163 4.18 -11.07 -3.09
N HIS A 164 3.71 -11.25 -4.33
CA HIS A 164 4.33 -10.66 -5.51
C HIS A 164 4.23 -9.13 -5.48
N ALA A 165 3.10 -8.56 -5.06
CA ALA A 165 2.95 -7.11 -4.93
C ALA A 165 3.95 -6.53 -3.91
N ILE A 166 4.14 -7.20 -2.77
CA ILE A 166 5.17 -6.83 -1.78
C ILE A 166 6.58 -6.93 -2.39
N ALA A 167 6.86 -7.97 -3.17
CA ALA A 167 8.15 -8.13 -3.86
C ALA A 167 8.39 -7.02 -4.90
N VAL A 168 7.38 -6.70 -5.71
CA VAL A 168 7.40 -5.58 -6.67
C VAL A 168 7.70 -4.28 -5.94
N GLU A 169 6.95 -3.95 -4.88
CA GLU A 169 7.14 -2.71 -4.14
C GLU A 169 8.53 -2.64 -3.48
N ALA A 170 9.00 -3.75 -2.89
CA ALA A 170 10.35 -3.82 -2.33
C ALA A 170 11.43 -3.53 -3.40
N LEU A 171 11.32 -4.15 -4.58
CA LEU A 171 12.26 -3.96 -5.70
C LEU A 171 12.23 -2.53 -6.23
N LEU A 172 11.05 -1.93 -6.37
CA LEU A 172 10.88 -0.53 -6.78
C LEU A 172 11.51 0.42 -5.76
N ARG A 173 11.25 0.23 -4.46
CA ARG A 173 11.89 1.01 -3.39
C ARG A 173 13.41 0.78 -3.33
N MET A 174 13.93 -0.32 -3.86
CA MET A 174 15.37 -0.58 -4.01
C MET A 174 15.97 0.03 -5.29
N GLY A 175 15.18 0.70 -6.13
CA GLY A 175 15.64 1.27 -7.39
C GLY A 175 15.90 0.23 -8.48
N ARG A 176 15.23 -0.93 -8.41
CA ARG A 176 15.36 -2.03 -9.38
C ARG A 176 14.06 -2.29 -10.15
N PRO A 177 13.59 -1.33 -10.98
CA PRO A 177 12.37 -1.50 -11.76
C PRO A 177 12.48 -2.62 -12.81
N ASP A 178 13.69 -2.93 -13.25
CA ASP A 178 13.98 -4.05 -14.16
C ASP A 178 13.58 -5.41 -13.56
N LEU A 179 13.91 -5.64 -12.29
CA LEU A 179 13.50 -6.85 -11.58
C LEU A 179 12.03 -6.80 -11.22
N ALA A 180 11.50 -5.64 -10.82
CA ALA A 180 10.08 -5.47 -10.55
C ALA A 180 9.21 -5.81 -11.78
N ARG A 181 9.66 -5.45 -12.99
CA ARG A 181 8.99 -5.84 -14.24
C ARG A 181 8.97 -7.34 -14.45
N SER A 182 10.04 -8.04 -14.06
CA SER A 182 10.05 -9.51 -14.09
C SER A 182 9.00 -10.09 -13.14
N GLU A 183 8.87 -9.53 -11.93
CA GLU A 183 7.83 -9.96 -10.98
C GLU A 183 6.42 -9.69 -11.50
N VAL A 184 6.17 -8.52 -12.12
CA VAL A 184 4.88 -8.22 -12.71
C VAL A 184 4.52 -9.21 -13.81
N LYS A 185 5.49 -9.68 -14.61
CA LYS A 185 5.24 -10.72 -15.62
C LYS A 185 4.82 -12.05 -14.99
N ASP A 186 5.39 -12.40 -13.83
CA ASP A 186 4.96 -13.57 -13.09
C ASP A 186 3.52 -13.38 -12.55
N MET A 187 3.17 -12.17 -12.09
CA MET A 187 1.79 -11.84 -11.72
C MET A 187 0.82 -11.93 -12.90
N GLU A 188 1.18 -11.40 -14.07
CA GLU A 188 0.38 -11.48 -15.30
C GLU A 188 0.16 -12.94 -15.74
N GLN A 189 1.13 -13.83 -15.53
CA GLN A 189 0.96 -15.27 -15.78
C GLN A 189 0.03 -15.95 -14.78
N LEU A 190 -0.01 -15.48 -13.53
CA LEU A 190 -0.89 -16.02 -12.50
C LEU A 190 -2.33 -15.55 -12.69
N ASP A 191 -2.52 -14.23 -12.88
CA ASP A 191 -3.81 -13.58 -13.06
C ASP A 191 -3.61 -12.17 -13.64
N GLU A 192 -3.79 -12.02 -14.95
CA GLU A 192 -3.67 -10.74 -15.66
C GLU A 192 -4.83 -9.77 -15.38
N GLU A 193 -6.00 -10.29 -15.01
CA GLU A 193 -7.21 -9.50 -14.76
C GLU A 193 -7.31 -9.02 -13.31
N SER A 194 -6.48 -9.57 -12.42
CA SER A 194 -6.39 -9.12 -11.03
C SER A 194 -6.07 -7.63 -10.94
N VAL A 195 -6.88 -6.92 -10.16
CA VAL A 195 -6.68 -5.49 -9.86
C VAL A 195 -5.27 -5.24 -9.30
N LEU A 196 -4.75 -6.15 -8.47
CA LEU A 196 -3.42 -6.01 -7.89
C LEU A 196 -2.31 -6.12 -8.96
N THR A 197 -2.49 -7.01 -9.93
CA THR A 197 -1.58 -7.13 -11.09
C THR A 197 -1.60 -5.87 -11.94
N LEU A 198 -2.79 -5.34 -12.25
CA LEU A 198 -2.94 -4.10 -13.01
C LEU A 198 -2.29 -2.90 -12.30
N VAL A 199 -2.52 -2.76 -11.00
CA VAL A 199 -1.91 -1.71 -10.17
C VAL A 199 -0.38 -1.84 -10.16
N CYS A 200 0.15 -3.04 -9.88
CA CYS A 200 1.60 -3.28 -9.86
C CYS A 200 2.24 -3.04 -11.23
N SER A 201 1.56 -3.42 -12.32
CA SER A 201 2.00 -3.13 -13.69
C SER A 201 2.05 -1.63 -13.94
N GLY A 202 1.01 -0.89 -13.56
CA GLY A 202 0.93 0.56 -13.75
C GLY A 202 2.01 1.31 -12.97
N ILE A 203 2.20 0.98 -11.69
CA ILE A 203 3.26 1.58 -10.86
C ILE A 203 4.64 1.25 -11.42
N THR A 204 4.90 -0.01 -11.82
CA THR A 204 6.18 -0.37 -12.43
C THR A 204 6.43 0.42 -13.72
N SER A 205 5.39 0.63 -14.54
CA SER A 205 5.47 1.46 -15.73
C SER A 205 5.74 2.94 -15.42
N LEU A 206 5.21 3.49 -14.32
CA LEU A 206 5.60 4.84 -13.85
C LEU A 206 7.10 4.93 -13.56
N TYR A 207 7.69 3.91 -12.91
CA TYR A 207 9.14 3.89 -12.65
C TYR A 207 9.97 3.73 -13.92
N GLU A 208 9.49 2.95 -14.90
CA GLU A 208 10.17 2.74 -16.18
C GLU A 208 10.00 3.91 -17.15
N GLY A 209 9.02 4.79 -16.92
CA GLY A 209 8.74 5.96 -17.74
C GLY A 209 9.89 6.95 -17.87
N VAL A 210 10.85 6.92 -16.94
CA VAL A 210 12.11 7.68 -17.04
C VAL A 210 12.90 7.30 -18.31
N LYS A 211 12.74 6.05 -18.79
CA LYS A 211 13.40 5.54 -19.99
C LYS A 211 12.61 5.79 -21.27
N SER A 212 11.28 5.72 -21.20
CA SER A 212 10.40 5.87 -22.36
C SER A 212 9.08 6.51 -21.96
N ARG A 213 8.66 7.53 -22.71
CA ARG A 213 7.37 8.19 -22.51
C ARG A 213 6.19 7.23 -22.67
N ASP A 214 6.31 6.23 -23.54
CA ASP A 214 5.27 5.23 -23.81
C ASP A 214 4.88 4.44 -22.54
N GLU A 215 5.81 4.27 -21.59
CA GLU A 215 5.50 3.59 -20.32
C GLU A 215 4.59 4.44 -19.43
N TYR A 216 4.63 5.78 -19.49
CA TYR A 216 3.66 6.61 -18.78
C TYR A 216 2.25 6.48 -19.36
N GLU A 217 2.11 6.33 -20.68
CA GLU A 217 0.82 6.09 -21.32
C GLU A 217 0.27 4.70 -20.96
N LYS A 218 1.14 3.70 -20.93
CA LYS A 218 0.79 2.35 -20.42
C LYS A 218 0.33 2.40 -18.96
N ALA A 219 0.99 3.18 -18.10
CA ALA A 219 0.56 3.36 -16.72
C ALA A 219 -0.85 3.96 -16.64
N LEU A 220 -1.14 5.02 -17.42
CA LEU A 220 -2.48 5.61 -17.51
C LEU A 220 -3.53 4.58 -17.95
N GLN A 221 -3.22 3.76 -18.95
CA GLN A 221 -4.13 2.72 -19.41
C GLN A 221 -4.46 1.74 -18.27
N ARG A 222 -3.45 1.25 -17.54
CA ARG A 222 -3.66 0.34 -16.40
C ARG A 222 -4.50 0.98 -15.29
N PHE A 223 -4.25 2.23 -14.93
CA PHE A 223 -5.05 2.92 -13.89
C PHE A 223 -6.49 3.19 -14.34
N LYS A 224 -6.70 3.43 -15.64
CA LYS A 224 -8.04 3.55 -16.21
C LYS A 224 -8.80 2.21 -16.16
N GLU A 225 -8.14 1.10 -16.48
CA GLU A 225 -8.70 -0.25 -16.35
C GLU A 225 -9.12 -0.52 -14.90
N VAL A 226 -8.25 -0.24 -13.92
CA VAL A 226 -8.57 -0.38 -12.49
C VAL A 226 -9.76 0.49 -12.08
N SER A 227 -9.80 1.75 -12.54
CA SER A 227 -10.90 2.68 -12.23
C SER A 227 -12.23 2.23 -12.83
N MET A 228 -12.21 1.56 -13.99
CA MET A 228 -13.42 0.98 -14.61
C MET A 228 -13.93 -0.23 -13.82
N LEU A 229 -13.03 -1.03 -13.26
CA LEU A 229 -13.38 -2.24 -12.49
C LEU A 229 -13.91 -1.91 -11.09
N CYS A 230 -13.29 -0.94 -10.41
CA CYS A 230 -13.51 -0.73 -8.98
C CYS A 230 -14.09 0.64 -8.62
N GLY A 231 -14.23 1.54 -9.60
CA GLY A 231 -14.62 2.93 -9.38
C GLY A 231 -13.45 3.83 -9.00
N GLN A 232 -13.79 5.06 -8.60
CA GLN A 232 -12.80 6.07 -8.22
C GLN A 232 -12.15 5.75 -6.88
N SER A 233 -10.83 5.93 -6.80
CA SER A 233 -10.04 5.79 -5.58
C SER A 233 -9.05 6.94 -5.46
N VAL A 234 -8.85 7.43 -4.24
CA VAL A 234 -7.82 8.43 -3.91
C VAL A 234 -6.44 7.95 -4.36
N PHE A 235 -6.12 6.67 -4.13
CA PHE A 235 -4.82 6.10 -4.46
C PHE A 235 -4.60 6.06 -5.98
N ILE A 236 -5.56 5.49 -6.73
CA ILE A 236 -5.45 5.35 -8.19
C ILE A 236 -5.47 6.71 -8.88
N SER A 237 -6.27 7.66 -8.39
CA SER A 237 -6.33 9.01 -8.96
C SER A 237 -5.04 9.81 -8.69
N ASN A 238 -4.39 9.65 -7.53
CA ASN A 238 -3.05 10.21 -7.31
C ASN A 238 -2.02 9.61 -8.29
N LEU A 239 -2.02 8.29 -8.52
CA LEU A 239 -1.13 7.65 -9.49
C LEU A 239 -1.41 8.10 -10.94
N THR A 240 -2.68 8.30 -11.27
CA THR A 240 -3.13 8.83 -12.56
C THR A 240 -2.63 10.26 -12.77
N ALA A 241 -2.76 11.11 -11.74
CA ALA A 241 -2.22 12.47 -11.77
C ALA A 241 -0.69 12.47 -11.97
N LEU A 242 0.04 11.60 -11.26
CA LEU A 242 1.48 11.44 -11.46
C LEU A 242 1.83 11.09 -12.91
N ALA A 243 1.11 10.18 -13.55
CA ALA A 243 1.33 9.83 -14.94
C ALA A 243 1.09 11.03 -15.88
N HIS A 244 0.01 11.79 -15.68
CA HIS A 244 -0.27 13.02 -16.45
C HIS A 244 0.82 14.08 -16.27
N MET A 245 1.33 14.26 -15.04
CA MET A 245 2.44 15.18 -14.78
C MET A 245 3.69 14.80 -15.57
N GLN A 246 4.04 13.51 -15.63
CA GLN A 246 5.21 13.04 -16.37
C GLN A 246 5.04 13.14 -17.89
N LEU A 247 3.79 13.11 -18.38
CA LEU A 247 3.47 13.37 -19.78
C LEU A 247 3.43 14.86 -20.14
N GLY A 248 3.63 15.75 -19.16
CA GLY A 248 3.57 17.22 -19.33
C GLY A 248 2.15 17.79 -19.36
N ASP A 249 1.13 16.97 -19.09
CA ASP A 249 -0.27 17.39 -19.02
C ASP A 249 -0.63 17.82 -17.58
N HIS A 250 0.04 18.87 -17.12
CA HIS A 250 -0.16 19.45 -15.79
C HIS A 250 -1.60 19.95 -15.53
N PRO A 251 -2.32 20.55 -16.50
CA PRO A 251 -3.71 20.98 -16.28
C PRO A 251 -4.65 19.81 -15.99
N THR A 252 -4.52 18.68 -16.70
CA THR A 252 -5.34 17.49 -16.41
C THR A 252 -4.97 16.89 -15.06
N ALA A 253 -3.68 16.81 -14.75
CA ALA A 253 -3.22 16.33 -13.44
C ALA A 253 -3.81 17.15 -12.29
N GLU A 254 -3.81 18.47 -12.41
CA GLU A 254 -4.41 19.37 -11.41
C GLU A 254 -5.90 19.10 -11.21
N ARG A 255 -6.65 18.96 -12.31
CA ARG A 255 -8.08 18.67 -12.25
C ARG A 255 -8.36 17.36 -11.50
N VAL A 256 -7.61 16.31 -11.83
CA VAL A 256 -7.73 15.01 -11.15
C VAL A 256 -7.43 15.15 -9.65
N LEU A 257 -6.38 15.89 -9.28
CA LEU A 257 -6.02 16.10 -7.87
C LEU A 257 -7.07 16.93 -7.12
N HIS A 258 -7.73 17.88 -7.77
CA HIS A 258 -8.84 18.61 -7.17
C HIS A 258 -10.07 17.74 -6.92
N ASP A 259 -10.39 16.84 -7.85
CA ASP A 259 -11.45 15.85 -7.66
C ASP A 259 -11.12 14.95 -6.44
N VAL A 260 -9.86 14.53 -6.29
CA VAL A 260 -9.39 13.77 -5.12
C VAL A 260 -9.48 14.57 -3.83
N LEU A 261 -9.11 15.85 -3.85
CA LEU A 261 -9.18 16.73 -2.68
C LEU A 261 -10.62 16.89 -2.18
N ALA A 262 -11.60 16.88 -3.10
CA ALA A 262 -13.02 16.90 -2.77
C ALA A 262 -13.50 15.57 -2.15
N MET A 263 -12.89 14.43 -2.52
CA MET A 263 -13.16 13.12 -1.90
C MET A 263 -12.52 12.99 -0.52
N LYS A 264 -11.26 13.41 -0.37
CA LYS A 264 -10.48 13.32 0.87
C LYS A 264 -9.49 14.48 0.96
N SER A 265 -9.84 15.49 1.75
CA SER A 265 -9.06 16.73 1.87
C SER A 265 -7.75 16.61 2.64
N GLY A 266 -7.58 15.54 3.43
CA GLY A 266 -6.42 15.29 4.29
C GLY A 266 -5.47 14.23 3.77
N ASP A 267 -5.44 13.97 2.47
CA ASP A 267 -4.53 12.98 1.89
C ASP A 267 -3.12 13.59 1.67
N PRO A 268 -2.05 13.04 2.29
CA PRO A 268 -0.71 13.63 2.21
C PRO A 268 -0.14 13.62 0.79
N ASP A 269 -0.42 12.57 0.02
CA ASP A 269 0.11 12.42 -1.33
C ASP A 269 -0.59 13.39 -2.29
N THR A 270 -1.91 13.60 -2.13
CA THR A 270 -2.64 14.60 -2.91
C THR A 270 -2.14 16.03 -2.65
N ALA A 271 -1.90 16.39 -1.38
CA ALA A 271 -1.36 17.70 -1.04
C ALA A 271 0.05 17.91 -1.63
N ALA A 272 0.92 16.89 -1.54
CA ALA A 272 2.25 16.94 -2.13
C ALA A 272 2.20 17.07 -3.67
N ASN A 273 1.36 16.27 -4.32
CA ASN A 273 1.18 16.33 -5.78
C ASN A 273 0.63 17.69 -6.23
N LEU A 274 -0.33 18.27 -5.50
CA LEU A 274 -0.86 19.61 -5.79
C LEU A 274 0.21 20.70 -5.65
N ALA A 275 1.10 20.59 -4.67
CA ALA A 275 2.22 21.52 -4.51
C ALA A 275 3.15 21.48 -5.73
N VAL A 276 3.48 20.28 -6.22
CA VAL A 276 4.33 20.11 -7.41
C VAL A 276 3.63 20.63 -8.67
N VAL A 277 2.37 20.26 -8.93
CA VAL A 277 1.64 20.71 -10.12
C VAL A 277 1.45 22.23 -10.13
N SER A 278 1.15 22.83 -8.97
CA SER A 278 1.00 24.28 -8.86
C SER A 278 2.29 25.03 -9.20
N ALA A 279 3.45 24.45 -8.84
CA ALA A 279 4.76 25.00 -9.21
C ALA A 279 5.02 24.92 -10.73
N TYR A 280 4.62 23.83 -11.39
CA TYR A 280 4.77 23.69 -12.86
C TYR A 280 3.86 24.61 -13.67
N LEU A 281 2.70 24.99 -13.14
CA LEU A 281 1.73 25.85 -13.82
C LEU A 281 2.01 27.36 -13.66
N ASP A 282 3.13 27.75 -13.04
CA ASP A 282 3.49 29.14 -12.70
C ASP A 282 2.32 29.90 -12.03
N LYS A 283 1.54 29.19 -11.20
CA LYS A 283 0.50 29.84 -10.41
C LYS A 283 1.14 30.82 -9.43
N ALA A 284 0.37 31.86 -9.05
CA ALA A 284 0.81 32.83 -8.06
C ALA A 284 1.44 32.12 -6.85
N SER A 285 2.60 32.63 -6.40
CA SER A 285 3.44 32.03 -5.34
C SER A 285 2.64 31.56 -4.11
N ASP A 286 1.55 32.26 -3.80
CA ASP A 286 0.62 31.95 -2.71
C ASP A 286 -0.05 30.56 -2.81
N ALA A 287 -0.41 30.11 -4.02
CA ALA A 287 -1.09 28.82 -4.21
C ALA A 287 -0.13 27.64 -3.95
N THR A 288 1.08 27.72 -4.49
CA THR A 288 2.14 26.75 -4.28
C THR A 288 2.58 26.73 -2.81
N SER A 289 2.74 27.89 -2.18
CA SER A 289 3.07 28.02 -0.76
C SER A 289 2.00 27.37 0.13
N ARG A 290 0.72 27.60 -0.15
CA ARG A 290 -0.39 26.98 0.60
C ARG A 290 -0.36 25.45 0.55
N TYR A 291 -0.25 24.86 -0.65
CA TYR A 291 -0.23 23.40 -0.77
C TYR A 291 1.04 22.79 -0.16
N THR A 292 2.17 23.49 -0.27
CA THR A 292 3.42 23.08 0.39
C THR A 292 3.22 23.03 1.91
N GLN A 293 2.65 24.06 2.51
CA GLN A 293 2.36 24.08 3.95
C GLN A 293 1.39 22.97 4.36
N GLN A 294 0.35 22.71 3.56
CA GLN A 294 -0.59 21.61 3.81
C GLN A 294 0.11 20.24 3.72
N ALA A 295 0.96 20.03 2.72
CA ALA A 295 1.70 18.79 2.54
C ALA A 295 2.71 18.54 3.68
N VAL A 296 3.37 19.60 4.18
CA VAL A 296 4.23 19.53 5.37
C VAL A 296 3.41 19.13 6.61
N ALA A 297 2.25 19.77 6.83
CA ALA A 297 1.40 19.52 7.99
C ALA A 297 0.83 18.09 8.05
N THR A 298 0.56 17.47 6.89
CA THR A 298 -0.07 16.14 6.81
C THR A 298 0.91 14.98 7.13
N SER A 299 2.18 15.28 7.43
CA SER A 299 3.18 14.31 7.95
C SER A 299 3.37 13.03 7.12
N GLY A 300 3.35 13.13 5.79
CA GLY A 300 3.65 12.01 4.88
C GLY A 300 5.15 11.83 4.56
N ALA A 301 5.51 10.83 3.76
CA ALA A 301 6.90 10.57 3.35
C ALA A 301 7.57 11.80 2.70
N TRP A 302 6.79 12.55 1.90
CA TRP A 302 7.22 13.80 1.30
C TRP A 302 7.56 14.87 2.35
N SER A 303 6.73 15.03 3.39
CA SER A 303 6.98 15.98 4.49
C SER A 303 8.29 15.67 5.23
N HIS A 304 8.55 14.40 5.53
CA HIS A 304 9.81 13.98 6.16
C HIS A 304 11.03 14.31 5.28
N SER A 305 10.95 14.03 3.98
CA SER A 305 12.01 14.37 3.03
C SER A 305 12.21 15.88 2.92
N TYR A 306 11.12 16.64 2.85
CA TYR A 306 11.14 18.11 2.80
C TYR A 306 11.82 18.70 4.05
N ASN A 307 11.40 18.29 5.24
CA ASN A 307 11.98 18.76 6.51
C ASN A 307 13.46 18.41 6.62
N LYS A 308 13.87 17.21 6.18
CA LYS A 308 15.28 16.81 6.15
C LYS A 308 16.12 17.70 5.25
N VAL A 309 15.63 17.98 4.04
CA VAL A 309 16.33 18.87 3.09
C VAL A 309 16.35 20.32 3.60
N SER A 310 15.27 20.78 4.22
CA SER A 310 15.21 22.11 4.86
C SER A 310 16.25 22.25 5.97
N SER A 311 16.33 21.29 6.89
CA SER A 311 17.32 21.28 7.97
C SER A 311 18.75 21.26 7.42
N ALA A 312 19.02 20.45 6.40
CA ALA A 312 20.33 20.40 5.76
C ALA A 312 20.71 21.72 5.07
N PHE A 313 19.73 22.44 4.52
CA PHE A 313 19.94 23.77 3.95
C PHE A 313 20.25 24.81 5.03
N ASP A 314 19.50 24.80 6.13
CA ASP A 314 19.74 25.71 7.26
C ASP A 314 21.13 25.49 7.86
N GLU A 315 21.55 24.24 8.04
CA GLU A 315 22.91 23.88 8.46
C GLU A 315 23.98 24.40 7.50
N ALA A 316 23.76 24.29 6.19
CA ALA A 316 24.71 24.79 5.18
C ALA A 316 24.80 26.33 5.20
N VAL A 317 23.68 27.03 5.42
CA VAL A 317 23.65 28.48 5.58
C VAL A 317 24.46 28.92 6.80
N ASP A 318 24.31 28.23 7.92
CA ASP A 318 25.04 28.55 9.15
C ASP A 318 26.53 28.25 9.03
N GLN A 319 26.92 27.16 8.35
CA GLN A 319 28.33 26.88 8.01
C GLN A 319 28.93 27.99 7.13
N PHE A 320 28.19 28.48 6.14
CA PHE A 320 28.65 29.55 5.26
C PHE A 320 28.84 30.88 6.03
N LYS A 321 27.90 31.22 6.91
CA LYS A 321 28.00 32.41 7.77
C LYS A 321 29.18 32.34 8.74
N ALA A 322 29.50 31.16 9.28
CA ALA A 322 30.61 30.97 10.21
C ALA A 322 32.00 31.03 9.54
N THR A 323 32.05 30.97 8.21
CA THR A 323 33.29 31.04 7.42
C THR A 323 33.62 32.49 6.99
N LEU A 324 32.70 33.43 7.22
CA LEU A 324 32.87 34.88 6.99
C LEU A 324 33.33 35.60 8.27
#